data_AF-A0A8T5J7P5-F1
#
_entry.id   AF-A0A8T5J7P5-F1
#
_cell.length_a   1.000
_cell.length_b   1.000
_cell.length_c   1.000
_cell.angle_alpha   90.00
_cell.angle_beta   90.00
_cell.angle_gamma   90.00
#
_symmetry.space_group_name_H-M   'P 1'
#
loop_
_entity.id
_entity.type
_entity.pdbx_description
1 polymer ?
#
loop_
_entity_poly.entity_id
_entity_poly.type
_entity_poly.pdbx_seq_one_letter_code
_entity_poly.pdbx_strand_id
1 'polypeptide(L)'
;MQEGSWWMIFTAVCLASLVGLLEYEGFINLIDDTESAASLNNTSEEMHPLGMECLDHEGLAMHFHPYLTILIDGNEYSIPGNTGIDTDVCEGAMHMTHTHDESGKIHVESKQIEDVPLEVFFDVWGKHFDETGIMEYRDGTIEMTVDGQISTDYQNLILADGQNIVISYTSN
;
A
#
# COMPACT_ATOMS: atom_id res chain seq x y z
N MET A 1 -55.09 -36.21 14.23
CA MET A 1 -54.87 -34.96 14.97
C MET A 1 -53.42 -34.57 14.80
N GLN A 2 -53.16 -33.60 13.92
CA GLN A 2 -51.84 -33.21 13.45
C GLN A 2 -51.46 -31.87 14.11
N GLU A 3 -51.51 -31.85 15.44
CA GLU A 3 -51.40 -30.62 16.25
C GLU A 3 -49.94 -30.18 16.43
N GLY A 4 -48.96 -31.10 16.34
CA GLY A 4 -47.55 -30.80 16.57
C GLY A 4 -46.80 -30.15 15.40
N SER A 5 -47.31 -30.30 14.17
CA SER A 5 -46.60 -29.82 12.95
C SER A 5 -46.72 -28.30 12.80
N TRP A 6 -47.88 -27.74 13.16
CA TRP A 6 -48.14 -26.31 13.04
C TRP A 6 -47.27 -25.46 13.97
N TRP A 7 -47.08 -25.93 15.21
CA TRP A 7 -46.21 -25.26 16.17
C TRP A 7 -44.75 -25.26 15.72
N MET A 8 -44.26 -26.35 15.14
CA MET A 8 -42.90 -26.40 14.61
C MET A 8 -42.70 -25.42 13.44
N ILE A 9 -43.67 -25.32 12.54
CA ILE A 9 -43.65 -24.36 11.44
C ILE A 9 -43.63 -22.92 11.98
N PHE A 10 -44.52 -22.62 12.94
CA PHE A 10 -44.59 -21.29 13.55
C PHE A 10 -43.28 -20.92 14.26
N THR A 11 -42.70 -21.84 15.03
CA THR A 11 -41.42 -21.61 15.71
C THR A 11 -40.27 -21.41 14.73
N ALA A 12 -40.24 -22.17 13.63
CA ALA A 12 -39.19 -22.04 12.62
C ALA A 12 -39.25 -20.69 11.89
N VAL A 13 -40.46 -20.22 11.56
CA VAL A 13 -40.66 -18.89 10.94
C VAL A 13 -40.27 -17.79 11.92
N CYS A 14 -40.64 -17.88 13.20
CA CYS A 14 -40.22 -16.90 14.20
C CYS A 14 -38.69 -16.85 14.37
N LEU A 15 -38.03 -18.00 14.38
CA LEU A 15 -36.57 -18.08 14.51
C LEU A 15 -35.89 -17.45 13.28
N ALA A 16 -36.35 -17.77 12.07
CA ALA A 16 -35.81 -17.20 10.83
C ALA A 16 -35.99 -15.68 10.77
N SER A 17 -37.15 -15.16 11.16
CA SER A 17 -37.38 -13.70 11.21
C SER A 17 -36.51 -13.00 12.26
N LEU A 18 -36.31 -13.61 13.43
CA LEU A 18 -35.42 -13.07 14.46
C LEU A 18 -33.97 -13.03 13.97
N VAL A 19 -33.51 -14.12 13.34
CA VAL A 19 -32.18 -14.22 12.76
C VAL A 19 -31.98 -13.15 11.68
N GLY A 20 -32.92 -12.99 10.75
CA GLY A 20 -32.84 -11.96 9.71
C GLY A 20 -32.83 -10.53 10.27
N LEU A 21 -33.53 -10.27 11.39
CA LEU A 21 -33.46 -8.97 12.08
C LEU A 21 -32.11 -8.75 12.76
N LEU A 22 -31.54 -9.77 13.39
CA LEU A 22 -30.22 -9.67 14.01
C LEU A 22 -29.12 -9.47 12.96
N GLU A 23 -29.27 -10.06 11.77
CA GLU A 23 -28.40 -9.78 10.62
C GLU A 23 -28.58 -8.35 10.11
N TYR A 24 -29.81 -7.88 9.94
CA TYR A 24 -30.11 -6.51 9.50
C TYR A 24 -29.53 -5.45 10.44
N GLU A 25 -29.56 -5.71 11.74
CA GLU A 25 -28.99 -4.83 12.77
C GLU A 25 -27.48 -5.05 12.98
N GLY A 26 -26.85 -6.01 12.28
CA GLY A 26 -25.41 -6.28 12.35
C GLY A 26 -24.94 -7.03 13.60
N PHE A 27 -25.83 -7.66 14.37
CA PHE A 27 -25.48 -8.43 15.56
C PHE A 27 -24.92 -9.83 15.26
N ILE A 28 -25.29 -10.41 14.12
CA ILE A 28 -24.81 -11.72 13.64
C ILE A 28 -24.56 -11.66 12.13
N ASN A 29 -23.67 -12.51 11.63
CA ASN A 29 -23.34 -12.58 10.21
C ASN A 29 -23.38 -14.05 9.74
N LEU A 30 -24.57 -14.58 9.43
CA LEU A 30 -24.77 -16.00 9.10
C LEU A 30 -24.92 -16.28 7.60
N ILE A 31 -25.14 -15.26 6.77
CA ILE A 31 -25.33 -15.37 5.30
C ILE A 31 -24.16 -14.76 4.52
N ASP A 32 -23.09 -14.36 5.21
CA ASP A 32 -21.91 -13.83 4.55
C ASP A 32 -21.04 -14.98 4.03
N ASP A 33 -21.30 -15.38 2.79
CA ASP A 33 -20.41 -16.23 1.98
C ASP A 33 -19.13 -15.48 1.55
N THR A 34 -18.87 -14.28 2.08
CA THR A 34 -17.55 -13.66 2.02
C THR A 34 -16.69 -14.38 3.04
N GLU A 35 -16.00 -15.43 2.60
CA GLU A 35 -14.69 -15.70 3.18
C GLU A 35 -13.96 -14.35 3.22
N SER A 36 -13.68 -13.86 4.42
CA SER A 36 -12.72 -12.80 4.63
C SER A 36 -11.44 -13.27 3.95
N ALA A 37 -11.27 -12.94 2.67
CA ALA A 37 -9.99 -12.97 2.01
C ALA A 37 -9.11 -12.18 2.97
N ALA A 38 -8.23 -12.88 3.68
CA ALA A 38 -7.36 -12.28 4.67
C ALA A 38 -6.79 -11.00 4.03
N SER A 39 -7.15 -9.84 4.59
CA SER A 39 -6.67 -8.56 4.06
C SER A 39 -5.15 -8.67 3.94
N LEU A 40 -4.62 -8.52 2.73
CA LEU A 40 -3.19 -8.55 2.52
C LEU A 40 -2.56 -7.51 3.43
N ASN A 41 -1.56 -7.91 4.23
CA ASN A 41 -0.82 -6.97 5.05
C ASN A 41 -0.20 -5.91 4.13
N ASN A 42 -0.38 -4.64 4.47
CA ASN A 42 0.13 -3.52 3.70
C ASN A 42 1.15 -2.75 4.56
N THR A 43 2.38 -2.62 4.05
CA THR A 43 3.46 -1.95 4.79
C THR A 43 3.21 -0.46 4.91
N SER A 44 2.45 0.12 3.97
CA SER A 44 2.12 1.55 3.97
C SER A 44 0.97 1.92 4.93
N GLU A 45 0.49 0.99 5.77
CA GLU A 45 -0.55 1.31 6.77
C GLU A 45 -0.01 2.22 7.87
N GLU A 46 1.27 2.09 8.22
CA GLU A 46 1.96 2.96 9.16
C GLU A 46 3.07 3.71 8.41
N MET A 47 2.85 5.00 8.16
CA MET A 47 3.82 5.84 7.46
C MET A 47 5.08 6.05 8.30
N HIS A 48 6.25 5.80 7.71
CA HIS A 48 7.54 6.10 8.32
C HIS A 48 7.62 7.58 8.78
N PRO A 49 8.25 7.91 9.93
CA PRO A 49 8.31 9.28 10.44
C PRO A 49 8.85 10.33 9.46
N LEU A 50 9.87 9.97 8.66
CA LEU A 50 10.40 10.83 7.58
C LEU A 50 9.35 11.10 6.49
N GLY A 51 8.46 10.14 6.24
CA GLY A 51 7.33 10.30 5.33
C GLY A 51 6.34 11.33 5.84
N MET A 52 6.22 11.57 7.15
CA MET A 52 5.32 12.59 7.70
C MET A 52 5.85 14.03 7.58
N GLU A 53 7.11 14.21 7.14
CA GLU A 53 7.72 15.52 7.03
C GLU A 53 7.23 16.26 5.78
N CYS A 54 6.65 17.45 6.00
CA CYS A 54 6.19 18.34 4.93
C CYS A 54 7.20 19.46 4.70
N LEU A 55 7.49 19.74 3.43
CA LEU A 55 8.45 20.76 3.00
C LEU A 55 8.02 21.48 1.72
N ASP A 56 8.71 22.58 1.48
CA ASP A 56 8.78 23.30 0.21
C ASP A 56 10.22 23.22 -0.32
N HIS A 57 10.47 23.77 -1.50
CA HIS A 57 11.81 23.79 -2.08
C HIS A 57 12.76 24.84 -1.44
N GLU A 58 12.44 25.39 -0.26
CA GLU A 58 13.24 26.43 0.39
C GLU A 58 14.10 25.88 1.54
N GLY A 59 15.36 26.33 1.61
CA GLY A 59 16.25 26.04 2.74
C GLY A 59 16.64 24.56 2.88
N LEU A 60 16.63 23.80 1.78
CA LEU A 60 17.01 22.40 1.77
C LEU A 60 18.51 22.22 2.04
N ALA A 61 18.84 21.26 2.91
CA ALA A 61 20.20 20.79 3.16
C ALA A 61 20.54 19.57 2.28
N MET A 62 19.51 18.83 1.88
CA MET A 62 19.61 17.61 1.08
C MET A 62 18.60 17.68 -0.05
N HIS A 63 19.06 17.43 -1.28
CA HIS A 63 18.22 17.31 -2.47
C HIS A 63 18.92 16.42 -3.49
N PHE A 64 18.38 15.23 -3.75
CA PHE A 64 18.93 14.31 -4.73
C PHE A 64 17.83 13.49 -5.42
N HIS A 65 18.21 12.76 -6.48
CA HIS A 65 17.24 12.10 -7.35
C HIS A 65 17.62 10.64 -7.69
N PRO A 66 17.04 9.64 -7.01
CA PRO A 66 17.01 8.28 -7.52
C PRO A 66 15.89 8.10 -8.57
N TYR A 67 16.00 7.05 -9.36
CA TYR A 67 15.02 6.65 -10.37
C TYR A 67 14.47 5.26 -10.02
N LEU A 68 13.15 5.12 -10.02
CA LEU A 68 12.46 3.88 -9.76
C LEU A 68 11.68 3.41 -10.99
N THR A 69 11.95 2.19 -11.42
CA THR A 69 11.18 1.47 -12.43
C THR A 69 10.52 0.26 -11.79
N ILE A 70 9.22 0.07 -12.02
CA ILE A 70 8.47 -1.10 -11.56
C ILE A 70 8.02 -1.90 -12.78
N LEU A 71 8.31 -3.20 -12.79
CA LEU A 71 7.89 -4.13 -13.83
C LEU A 71 6.96 -5.18 -13.23
N ILE A 72 5.74 -5.28 -13.75
CA ILE A 72 4.78 -6.33 -13.41
C ILE A 72 4.63 -7.24 -14.62
N ASP A 73 5.04 -8.50 -14.49
CA ASP A 73 5.02 -9.49 -15.58
C ASP A 73 5.71 -8.98 -16.85
N GLY A 74 6.82 -8.26 -16.67
CA GLY A 74 7.62 -7.65 -17.74
C GLY A 74 7.04 -6.36 -18.34
N ASN A 75 5.89 -5.88 -17.87
CA ASN A 75 5.31 -4.61 -18.30
C ASN A 75 5.62 -3.51 -17.29
N GLU A 76 6.02 -2.34 -17.76
CA GLU A 76 6.28 -1.18 -16.91
C GLU A 76 4.98 -0.67 -16.26
N TYR A 77 5.01 -0.55 -14.95
CA TYR A 77 3.94 0.06 -14.16
C TYR A 77 4.27 1.53 -13.91
N SER A 78 3.39 2.42 -14.35
CA SER A 78 3.60 3.87 -14.21
C SER A 78 3.44 4.33 -12.77
N ILE A 79 4.43 5.07 -12.27
CA ILE A 79 4.35 5.82 -11.00
C ILE A 79 3.70 7.17 -11.33
N PRO A 80 2.55 7.53 -10.74
CA PRO A 80 1.90 8.79 -11.03
C PRO A 80 2.78 10.00 -10.72
N GLY A 81 2.70 11.04 -11.55
CA GLY A 81 3.24 12.35 -11.21
C GLY A 81 2.47 12.99 -10.04
N ASN A 82 3.12 13.90 -9.33
CA ASN A 82 2.61 14.56 -8.11
C ASN A 82 2.33 13.58 -6.97
N THR A 83 2.94 12.38 -6.98
CA THR A 83 2.91 11.50 -5.82
C THR A 83 3.62 12.19 -4.66
N GLY A 84 2.97 12.26 -3.50
CA GLY A 84 3.51 12.94 -2.33
C GLY A 84 3.41 14.48 -2.35
N ILE A 85 2.57 15.06 -3.21
CA ILE A 85 2.32 16.51 -3.27
C ILE A 85 0.85 16.80 -2.94
N ASP A 86 0.60 17.80 -2.09
CA ASP A 86 -0.74 18.27 -1.68
C ASP A 86 -1.65 17.12 -1.19
N THR A 87 -1.10 16.32 -0.28
CA THR A 87 -1.79 15.17 0.34
C THR A 87 -2.56 15.62 1.59
N ASP A 88 -3.42 14.76 2.12
CA ASP A 88 -4.10 15.01 3.41
C ASP A 88 -3.11 15.19 4.59
N VAL A 89 -1.91 14.62 4.48
CA VAL A 89 -0.84 14.77 5.49
C VAL A 89 -0.09 16.09 5.30
N CYS A 90 0.16 16.47 4.04
CA CYS A 90 0.93 17.65 3.66
C CYS A 90 0.10 18.59 2.75
N GLU A 91 -0.94 19.20 3.33
CA GLU A 91 -1.80 20.14 2.61
C GLU A 91 -1.01 21.37 2.10
N GLY A 92 -1.06 21.63 0.80
CA GLY A 92 -0.33 22.72 0.15
C GLY A 92 1.19 22.60 0.17
N ALA A 93 1.73 21.42 0.51
CA ALA A 93 3.15 21.15 0.65
C ALA A 93 3.53 19.81 -0.03
N MET A 94 4.79 19.39 0.13
CA MET A 94 5.30 18.13 -0.41
C MET A 94 5.90 17.30 0.71
N HIS A 95 5.79 15.98 0.58
CA HIS A 95 6.51 15.04 1.43
C HIS A 95 8.02 15.04 1.14
N MET A 96 8.83 14.56 2.09
CA MET A 96 10.27 14.34 1.93
C MET A 96 10.63 13.60 0.63
N THR A 97 9.81 12.61 0.26
CA THR A 97 9.92 11.92 -1.02
C THR A 97 8.69 12.21 -1.86
N HIS A 98 8.88 12.59 -3.12
CA HIS A 98 7.77 12.90 -4.04
C HIS A 98 8.17 12.77 -5.51
N THR A 99 7.20 12.81 -6.42
CA THR A 99 7.43 12.88 -7.87
C THR A 99 6.75 14.11 -8.46
N HIS A 100 7.31 14.68 -9.53
CA HIS A 100 6.62 15.72 -10.32
C HIS A 100 5.98 15.20 -11.61
N ASP A 101 6.43 14.04 -12.11
CA ASP A 101 5.97 13.45 -13.36
C ASP A 101 6.02 11.91 -13.29
N GLU A 102 5.68 11.27 -14.42
CA GLU A 102 5.59 9.81 -14.54
C GLU A 102 6.92 9.15 -14.95
N SER A 103 8.05 9.87 -14.91
CA SER A 103 9.37 9.32 -15.32
C SER A 103 9.98 8.34 -14.32
N GLY A 104 9.35 8.14 -13.16
CA GLY A 104 9.91 7.37 -12.04
C GLY A 104 11.02 8.11 -11.29
N LYS A 105 11.29 9.38 -11.61
CA LYS A 105 12.24 10.22 -10.88
C LYS A 105 11.66 10.62 -9.52
N ILE A 106 12.26 10.10 -8.45
CA ILE A 106 11.91 10.46 -7.08
C ILE A 106 12.75 11.67 -6.68
N HIS A 107 12.12 12.66 -6.08
CA HIS A 107 12.78 13.76 -5.39
C HIS A 107 12.91 13.38 -3.93
N VAL A 108 14.13 13.40 -3.39
CA VAL A 108 14.40 13.23 -1.96
C VAL A 108 14.93 14.56 -1.43
N GLU A 109 14.15 15.22 -0.58
CA GLU A 109 14.40 16.59 -0.11
C GLU A 109 14.29 16.65 1.41
N SER A 110 15.23 17.32 2.07
CA SER A 110 15.18 17.51 3.53
C SER A 110 15.91 18.78 3.97
N LYS A 111 15.47 19.31 5.11
CA LYS A 111 16.15 20.43 5.81
C LYS A 111 17.37 19.96 6.61
N GLN A 112 17.60 18.66 6.68
CA GLN A 112 18.75 18.02 7.32
C GLN A 112 19.33 16.93 6.41
N ILE A 113 20.52 16.42 6.74
CA ILE A 113 21.06 15.24 6.07
C ILE A 113 20.55 14.02 6.82
N GLU A 114 19.82 13.15 6.14
CA GLU A 114 19.19 11.96 6.69
C GLU A 114 19.42 10.76 5.77
N ASP A 115 19.53 9.57 6.35
CA ASP A 115 19.50 8.32 5.58
C ASP A 115 18.02 7.98 5.31
N VAL A 116 17.59 8.03 4.05
CA VAL A 116 16.19 7.86 3.66
C VAL A 116 16.01 6.47 3.04
N PRO A 117 15.30 5.53 3.71
CA PRO A 117 14.98 4.24 3.11
C PRO A 117 13.91 4.35 2.02
N LEU A 118 13.94 3.43 1.06
CA LEU A 118 12.98 3.38 -0.05
C LEU A 118 11.53 3.22 0.43
N GLU A 119 11.30 2.60 1.58
CA GLU A 119 9.98 2.50 2.22
C GLU A 119 9.31 3.87 2.40
N VAL A 120 10.06 4.94 2.66
CA VAL A 120 9.50 6.29 2.85
C VAL A 120 8.70 6.72 1.62
N PHE A 121 9.18 6.39 0.42
CA PHE A 121 8.46 6.71 -0.82
C PHE A 121 7.20 5.86 -1.00
N PHE A 122 7.29 4.55 -0.70
CA PHE A 122 6.15 3.65 -0.81
C PHE A 122 5.05 3.97 0.20
N ASP A 123 5.41 4.38 1.41
CA ASP A 123 4.50 4.86 2.43
C ASP A 123 3.78 6.14 2.01
N VAL A 124 4.53 7.13 1.51
CA VAL A 124 3.98 8.37 0.97
C VAL A 124 3.04 8.10 -0.21
N TRP A 125 3.37 7.14 -1.07
CA TRP A 125 2.52 6.73 -2.18
C TRP A 125 1.31 5.88 -1.73
N GLY A 126 1.34 5.32 -0.52
CA GLY A 126 0.30 4.44 0.01
C GLY A 126 0.28 3.06 -0.67
N LYS A 127 1.46 2.55 -1.06
CA LYS A 127 1.62 1.25 -1.71
C LYS A 127 2.49 0.35 -0.87
N HIS A 128 2.05 -0.90 -0.71
CA HIS A 128 2.90 -1.93 -0.11
C HIS A 128 4.16 -2.17 -0.95
N PHE A 129 5.29 -2.36 -0.27
CA PHE A 129 6.49 -2.93 -0.85
C PHE A 129 7.38 -3.50 0.26
N ASP A 130 7.71 -4.78 0.13
CA ASP A 130 8.76 -5.46 0.89
C ASP A 130 9.20 -6.74 0.14
N GLU A 131 9.97 -7.61 0.79
CA GLU A 131 10.40 -8.89 0.22
C GLU A 131 9.26 -9.87 -0.10
N THR A 132 8.04 -9.61 0.37
CA THR A 132 6.84 -10.44 0.12
C THR A 132 6.03 -9.97 -1.09
N GLY A 133 6.29 -8.78 -1.63
CA GLY A 133 5.70 -8.32 -2.87
C GLY A 133 5.57 -6.80 -2.99
N ILE A 134 4.69 -6.38 -3.91
CA ILE A 134 4.49 -4.97 -4.26
C ILE A 134 3.01 -4.71 -4.58
N MET A 135 2.43 -3.61 -4.08
CA MET A 135 1.03 -3.22 -4.26
C MET A 135 0.03 -4.33 -3.89
N GLU A 136 -0.71 -4.93 -4.82
CA GLU A 136 -1.56 -6.12 -4.61
C GLU A 136 -0.90 -7.46 -5.00
N TYR A 137 0.27 -7.41 -5.65
CA TYR A 137 0.97 -8.55 -6.19
C TYR A 137 1.77 -9.28 -5.09
N ARG A 138 1.34 -10.50 -4.74
CA ARG A 138 1.89 -11.33 -3.64
C ARG A 138 2.11 -12.81 -3.95
N ASP A 139 1.48 -13.32 -5.01
CA ASP A 139 1.60 -14.71 -5.44
C ASP A 139 2.56 -14.83 -6.64
N GLY A 140 3.85 -14.71 -6.36
CA GLY A 140 4.87 -14.60 -7.39
C GLY A 140 6.27 -14.43 -6.83
N THR A 141 7.21 -14.09 -7.71
CA THR A 141 8.60 -13.78 -7.35
C THR A 141 8.82 -12.28 -7.50
N ILE A 142 9.32 -11.65 -6.44
CA ILE A 142 9.81 -10.27 -6.47
C ILE A 142 11.34 -10.26 -6.52
N GLU A 143 11.89 -9.42 -7.39
CA GLU A 143 13.33 -9.21 -7.55
C GLU A 143 13.60 -7.70 -7.60
N MET A 144 14.72 -7.27 -7.01
CA MET A 144 15.15 -5.88 -7.07
C MET A 144 16.60 -5.80 -7.56
N THR A 145 16.87 -4.83 -8.43
CA THR A 145 18.23 -4.42 -8.77
C THR A 145 18.46 -2.95 -8.47
N VAL A 146 19.69 -2.64 -8.09
CA VAL A 146 20.19 -1.31 -7.80
C VAL A 146 21.44 -1.12 -8.64
N ASP A 147 21.40 -0.16 -9.56
CA ASP A 147 22.46 0.10 -10.54
C ASP A 147 22.85 -1.17 -11.33
N GLY A 148 21.85 -1.99 -11.64
CA GLY A 148 21.99 -3.25 -12.36
C GLY A 148 22.59 -4.41 -11.56
N GLN A 149 22.81 -4.24 -10.25
CA GLN A 149 23.21 -5.32 -9.34
C GLN A 149 22.02 -5.81 -8.51
N ILE A 150 21.91 -7.11 -8.28
CA ILE A 150 20.86 -7.67 -7.42
C ILE A 150 21.00 -7.09 -6.01
N SER A 151 19.90 -6.62 -5.43
CA SER A 151 19.80 -6.20 -4.04
C SER A 151 18.65 -6.94 -3.36
N THR A 152 18.85 -7.28 -2.09
CA THR A 152 17.83 -7.87 -1.21
C THR A 152 17.45 -6.92 -0.07
N ASP A 153 17.78 -5.63 -0.20
CA ASP A 153 17.50 -4.64 0.84
C ASP A 153 16.02 -4.23 0.84
N TYR A 154 15.36 -4.36 -0.32
CA TYR A 154 13.96 -4.03 -0.58
C TYR A 154 13.57 -2.67 0.03
N GLN A 155 12.57 -2.65 0.91
CA GLN A 155 12.06 -1.44 1.55
C GLN A 155 13.13 -0.72 2.40
N ASN A 156 14.14 -1.47 2.88
CA ASN A 156 15.23 -0.94 3.70
C ASN A 156 16.39 -0.35 2.87
N LEU A 157 16.30 -0.33 1.53
CA LEU A 157 17.33 0.27 0.68
C LEU A 157 17.49 1.76 1.00
N ILE A 158 18.67 2.18 1.45
CA ILE A 158 18.98 3.60 1.63
C ILE A 158 19.21 4.25 0.27
N LEU A 159 18.44 5.31 -0.01
CA LEU A 159 18.44 6.01 -1.28
C LEU A 159 19.70 6.88 -1.45
N ALA A 160 20.19 6.94 -2.69
CA ALA A 160 21.33 7.77 -3.07
C ALA A 160 21.08 8.53 -4.38
N ASP A 161 21.86 9.59 -4.63
CA ASP A 161 21.74 10.39 -5.84
C ASP A 161 22.07 9.58 -7.11
N GLY A 162 21.23 9.71 -8.13
CA GLY A 162 21.41 9.05 -9.43
C GLY A 162 21.24 7.53 -9.43
N GLN A 163 20.87 6.94 -8.29
CA GLN A 163 20.65 5.50 -8.15
C GLN A 163 19.51 5.04 -9.07
N ASN A 164 19.73 3.95 -9.81
CA ASN A 164 18.70 3.35 -10.66
C ASN A 164 18.17 2.07 -10.03
N ILE A 165 16.91 2.09 -9.60
CA ILE A 165 16.23 1.01 -8.89
C ILE A 165 15.22 0.38 -9.82
N VAL A 166 15.32 -0.92 -10.02
CA VAL A 166 14.35 -1.69 -10.81
C VAL A 166 13.76 -2.78 -9.93
N ILE A 167 12.46 -2.71 -9.68
CA ILE A 167 11.69 -3.74 -8.99
C ILE A 167 10.92 -4.52 -10.04
N SER A 168 11.07 -5.84 -10.07
CA SER A 168 10.37 -6.73 -10.98
C SER A 168 9.55 -7.73 -10.18
N TYR A 169 8.28 -7.86 -10.53
CA TYR A 169 7.40 -8.90 -10.03
C TYR A 169 6.98 -9.82 -11.18
N THR A 170 7.07 -11.13 -10.96
CA THR A 170 6.61 -12.16 -11.90
C THR A 170 5.59 -13.06 -11.21
N SER A 171 4.36 -13.08 -11.71
CA SER A 171 3.27 -13.94 -11.25
C SER A 171 3.60 -15.42 -11.45
N ASN A 172 3.11 -16.28 -10.54
CA ASN A 172 3.22 -17.74 -10.64
C ASN A 172 2.29 -18.37 -11.70
#